data_AF-A0A1G8LBV1-F1
#
_entry.id   AF-A0A1G8LBV1-F1
#
_cell.length_a   1.000
_cell.length_b   1.000
_cell.length_c   1.000
_cell.angle_alpha   90.00
_cell.angle_beta   90.00
_cell.angle_gamma   90.00
#
_symmetry.space_group_name_H-M   'P 1'
#
loop_
_entity.id
_entity.type
_entity.pdbx_description
1 polymer ?
#
loop_
_entity_poly.entity_id
_entity_poly.type
_entity_poly.pdbx_seq_one_letter_code
_entity_poly.pdbx_strand_id
1 'polypeptide(L)'
;MNAVGKLREHEQAFKNDRLYRLILNIRRFRSEQLQKLLSHPEEMDVQTFNREVWPLGHAYLSDDEKIDVYQLKNSATINKLEDALQNDTLVYKGNSMWGSGTRVFAPMIKNENEKIELIRTALDILTSEEYTPEEKAKNIQEIKGFGPNIATGLVMVFHPRAFMIFNEKSKEAYRLLKQEAGNGEEFQQYMQQLKADLHMEDFLELDYFLYTWVQTNSDAALAFPFSETFSNKSEAEWAFDFVADVFKKLGVENQDDERLAITYRRNMDGLHVNFCNWIILGLYPSGEIRIPLFQKYEDFHSPATKGRDAGLSTSGRPFPGVLPKGEKKTGRMCPDH
;
A
#
# COMPACT_ATOMS: atom_id res chain seq x y z
N MET A 1 -4.82 -16.89 25.44
CA MET A 1 -3.51 -16.21 25.45
C MET A 1 -3.78 -14.72 25.38
N ASN A 2 -3.22 -13.89 26.29
CA ASN A 2 -3.40 -12.44 26.20
C ASN A 2 -2.70 -11.90 24.94
N ALA A 3 -3.10 -10.74 24.44
CA ALA A 3 -2.58 -10.19 23.17
C ALA A 3 -1.04 -10.01 23.20
N VAL A 4 -0.48 -9.68 24.37
CA VAL A 4 0.97 -9.57 24.61
C VAL A 4 1.70 -10.90 24.41
N GLY A 5 1.08 -12.04 24.78
CA GLY A 5 1.67 -13.36 24.56
C GLY A 5 1.89 -13.67 23.08
N LYS A 6 0.91 -13.34 22.22
CA LYS A 6 1.04 -13.49 20.76
C LYS A 6 2.13 -12.58 20.17
N LEU A 7 2.26 -11.37 20.71
CA LEU A 7 3.31 -10.44 20.28
C LEU A 7 4.71 -11.00 20.56
N ARG A 8 4.94 -11.66 21.70
CA ARG A 8 6.25 -12.22 22.04
C ARG A 8 6.69 -13.34 21.11
N GLU A 9 5.76 -14.17 20.63
CA GLU A 9 6.07 -15.19 19.62
C GLU A 9 6.47 -14.54 18.29
N HIS A 10 5.72 -13.52 17.86
CA HIS A 10 6.04 -12.75 16.65
C HIS A 10 7.36 -11.98 16.78
N GLU A 11 7.67 -11.47 17.98
CA GLU A 11 8.90 -10.73 18.27
C GLU A 11 10.15 -11.56 17.99
N GLN A 12 10.17 -12.82 18.42
CA GLN A 12 11.32 -13.68 18.22
C GLN A 12 11.55 -13.99 16.72
N ALA A 13 10.47 -14.23 15.97
CA ALA A 13 10.54 -14.38 14.52
C ALA A 13 11.03 -13.09 13.86
N PHE A 14 10.50 -11.95 14.30
CA PHE A 14 10.84 -10.63 13.77
C PHE A 14 12.32 -10.30 13.96
N LYS A 15 12.86 -10.49 15.17
CA LYS A 15 14.27 -10.22 15.49
C LYS A 15 15.25 -11.17 14.77
N ASN A 16 14.82 -12.38 14.45
CA ASN A 16 15.63 -13.35 13.72
C ASN A 16 15.58 -13.16 12.20
N ASP A 17 14.55 -12.47 11.68
CA ASP A 17 14.41 -12.24 10.26
C ASP A 17 15.48 -11.26 9.75
N ARG A 18 16.22 -11.70 8.74
CA ARG A 18 17.31 -10.91 8.14
C ARG A 18 16.78 -9.68 7.39
N LEU A 19 15.69 -9.84 6.65
CA LEU A 19 15.10 -8.74 5.89
C LEU A 19 14.57 -7.66 6.83
N TYR A 20 13.94 -8.05 7.95
CA TYR A 20 13.43 -7.06 8.89
C TYR A 20 14.54 -6.27 9.58
N ARG A 21 15.65 -6.92 9.94
CA ARG A 21 16.83 -6.22 10.46
C ARG A 21 17.44 -5.26 9.45
N LEU A 22 17.55 -5.67 8.18
CA LEU A 22 18.02 -4.77 7.10
C LEU A 22 17.10 -3.54 6.98
N ILE A 23 15.79 -3.74 6.91
CA ILE A 23 14.82 -2.63 6.79
C ILE A 23 14.92 -1.70 8.00
N LEU A 24 15.01 -2.24 9.22
CA LEU A 24 15.19 -1.43 10.43
C LEU A 24 16.48 -0.60 10.39
N ASN A 25 17.60 -1.18 9.96
CA ASN A 25 18.86 -0.45 9.83
C ASN A 25 18.77 0.66 8.78
N ILE A 26 18.08 0.42 7.66
CA ILE A 26 17.80 1.46 6.66
C ILE A 26 16.92 2.56 7.25
N ARG A 27 15.90 2.22 8.04
CA ARG A 27 15.04 3.22 8.69
C ARG A 27 15.84 4.11 9.64
N ARG A 28 16.72 3.53 10.46
CA ARG A 28 17.59 4.27 11.37
C ARG A 28 18.57 5.17 10.63
N PHE A 29 19.28 4.62 9.65
CA PHE A 29 20.17 5.37 8.76
C PHE A 29 19.46 6.55 8.10
N ARG A 30 18.27 6.32 7.56
CA ARG A 30 17.51 7.40 6.93
C ARG A 30 16.98 8.40 7.94
N SER A 31 16.60 7.97 9.14
CA SER A 31 16.20 8.87 10.23
C SER A 31 17.31 9.85 10.57
N GLU A 32 18.56 9.39 10.67
CA GLU A 32 19.72 10.23 10.93
C GLU A 32 20.00 11.22 9.80
N GLN A 33 19.90 10.77 8.53
CA GLN A 33 20.03 11.67 7.38
C GLN A 33 18.95 12.75 7.37
N LEU A 34 17.70 12.38 7.66
CA LEU A 34 16.58 13.33 7.74
C LEU A 34 16.76 14.31 8.89
N GLN A 35 17.20 13.87 10.08
CA GLN A 35 17.50 14.78 11.18
C GLN A 35 18.50 15.85 10.76
N LYS A 36 19.61 15.46 10.11
CA LYS A 36 20.62 16.42 9.61
C LYS A 36 20.02 17.38 8.58
N LEU A 37 19.31 16.85 7.58
CA LEU A 37 18.69 17.66 6.53
C LEU A 37 17.65 18.66 7.07
N LEU A 38 16.86 18.24 8.06
CA LEU A 38 15.74 19.00 8.59
C LEU A 38 16.17 19.96 9.73
N SER A 39 17.42 19.89 10.19
CA SER A 39 17.97 20.79 11.22
C SER A 39 18.33 22.19 10.71
N HIS A 40 18.16 22.44 9.40
CA HIS A 40 18.44 23.72 8.73
C HIS A 40 17.20 24.22 7.98
N PRO A 41 16.15 24.69 8.69
CA PRO A 41 14.89 25.12 8.06
C PRO A 41 15.08 26.18 6.96
N GLU A 42 16.04 27.08 7.14
CA GLU A 42 16.38 28.15 6.21
C GLU A 42 16.85 27.64 4.84
N GLU A 43 17.51 26.48 4.79
CA GLU A 43 18.00 25.85 3.56
C GLU A 43 16.94 25.00 2.87
N MET A 44 15.81 24.73 3.54
CA MET A 44 14.74 23.89 3.00
C MET A 44 13.92 24.62 1.93
N ASP A 45 13.89 24.05 0.73
CA ASP A 45 12.99 24.43 -0.35
C ASP A 45 11.89 23.37 -0.58
N VAL A 46 10.82 23.76 -1.29
CA VAL A 46 9.66 22.87 -1.54
C VAL A 46 10.04 21.64 -2.38
N GLN A 47 10.97 21.76 -3.32
CA GLN A 47 11.41 20.64 -4.17
C GLN A 47 12.21 19.63 -3.36
N THR A 48 13.13 20.09 -2.51
CA THR A 48 13.93 19.26 -1.60
C THR A 48 13.02 18.55 -0.60
N PHE A 49 12.06 19.26 0.00
CA PHE A 49 11.07 18.62 0.89
C PHE A 49 10.23 17.54 0.18
N ASN A 50 9.73 17.84 -1.03
CA ASN A 50 8.97 16.89 -1.86
C ASN A 50 9.79 15.70 -2.37
N ARG A 51 11.11 15.82 -2.43
CA ARG A 51 12.00 14.73 -2.86
C ARG A 51 12.44 13.88 -1.68
N GLU A 52 12.81 14.52 -0.58
CA GLU A 52 13.53 13.87 0.51
C GLU A 52 12.65 13.46 1.68
N VAL A 53 11.55 14.16 1.93
CA VAL A 53 10.75 14.01 3.16
C VAL A 53 9.34 13.51 2.86
N TRP A 54 8.69 14.10 1.87
CA TRP A 54 7.27 13.87 1.61
C TRP A 54 6.94 12.43 1.15
N PRO A 55 7.59 11.87 0.11
CA PRO A 55 7.24 10.56 -0.41
C PRO A 55 7.92 9.44 0.36
N LEU A 56 7.26 8.27 0.38
CA LEU A 56 7.94 7.03 0.75
C LEU A 56 9.08 6.76 -0.23
N GLY A 57 10.25 6.49 0.33
CA GLY A 57 11.52 6.53 -0.35
C GLY A 57 11.98 5.20 -0.91
N HIS A 58 13.14 5.26 -1.57
CA HIS A 58 13.78 4.13 -2.23
C HIS A 58 15.29 4.18 -2.01
N ALA A 59 15.89 2.99 -1.96
CA ALA A 59 17.33 2.83 -1.95
C ALA A 59 17.89 2.86 -3.38
N TYR A 60 19.13 3.30 -3.53
CA TYR A 60 19.88 3.34 -4.77
C TYR A 60 21.25 2.70 -4.53
N LEU A 61 21.56 1.62 -5.27
CA LEU A 61 22.89 0.97 -5.25
C LEU A 61 23.85 1.55 -6.31
N SER A 62 23.28 2.18 -7.33
CA SER A 62 23.94 2.97 -8.37
C SER A 62 22.95 4.05 -8.84
N ASP A 63 23.40 4.99 -9.67
CA ASP A 63 22.54 6.08 -10.16
C ASP A 63 21.25 5.59 -10.85
N ASP A 64 21.28 4.39 -11.45
CA ASP A 64 20.17 3.81 -12.21
C ASP A 64 19.45 2.64 -11.49
N GLU A 65 20.03 2.06 -10.42
CA GLU A 65 19.44 0.91 -9.73
C GLU A 65 18.58 1.34 -8.54
N LYS A 66 17.32 1.70 -8.84
CA LYS A 66 16.30 2.05 -7.85
C LYS A 66 15.67 0.80 -7.23
N ILE A 67 15.63 0.73 -5.90
CA ILE A 67 15.13 -0.42 -5.14
C ILE A 67 14.04 -0.02 -4.16
N ASP A 68 12.89 -0.69 -4.26
CA ASP A 68 11.86 -0.67 -3.23
C ASP A 68 12.23 -1.66 -2.12
N VAL A 69 12.67 -1.12 -0.98
CA VAL A 69 13.14 -1.92 0.16
C VAL A 69 12.02 -2.74 0.82
N TYR A 70 10.76 -2.38 0.60
CA TYR A 70 9.60 -3.09 1.15
C TYR A 70 9.12 -4.24 0.26
N GLN A 71 9.66 -4.37 -0.96
CA GLN A 71 9.34 -5.45 -1.90
C GLN A 71 10.52 -6.37 -2.18
N LEU A 72 11.52 -6.38 -1.29
CA LEU A 72 12.72 -7.21 -1.43
C LEU A 72 12.37 -8.70 -1.30
N LYS A 73 12.75 -9.46 -2.34
CA LYS A 73 12.64 -10.94 -2.36
C LYS A 73 13.97 -11.63 -2.67
N ASN A 74 14.94 -10.90 -3.22
CA ASN A 74 16.18 -11.46 -3.74
C ASN A 74 17.33 -11.32 -2.74
N SER A 75 17.91 -12.44 -2.31
CA SER A 75 19.05 -12.47 -1.38
C SER A 75 20.29 -11.74 -1.89
N ALA A 76 20.55 -11.71 -3.20
CA ALA A 76 21.67 -10.96 -3.76
C ALA A 76 21.47 -9.44 -3.59
N THR A 77 20.26 -8.93 -3.80
CA THR A 77 19.93 -7.52 -3.56
C THR A 77 20.03 -7.17 -2.07
N ILE A 78 19.58 -8.07 -1.20
CA ILE A 78 19.74 -7.92 0.26
C ILE A 78 21.22 -7.79 0.65
N ASN A 79 22.09 -8.68 0.15
CA ASN A 79 23.53 -8.60 0.41
C ASN A 79 24.11 -7.24 -0.03
N LYS A 80 23.80 -6.80 -1.25
CA LYS A 80 24.31 -5.51 -1.76
C LYS A 80 23.84 -4.32 -0.91
N LEU A 81 22.61 -4.33 -0.42
CA LEU A 81 22.08 -3.27 0.44
C LEU A 81 22.74 -3.27 1.82
N GLU A 82 22.97 -4.45 2.40
CA GLU A 82 23.72 -4.59 3.65
C GLU A 82 25.16 -4.07 3.48
N ASP A 83 25.84 -4.47 2.40
CA ASP A 83 27.20 -4.01 2.09
C ASP A 83 27.23 -2.49 1.88
N ALA A 84 26.28 -1.93 1.12
CA ALA A 84 26.22 -0.48 0.89
C ALA A 84 25.93 0.29 2.19
N LEU A 85 25.10 -0.25 3.07
CA LEU A 85 24.80 0.35 4.36
C LEU A 85 25.99 0.28 5.33
N GLN A 86 26.71 -0.84 5.38
CA GLN A 86 27.89 -1.02 6.23
C GLN A 86 29.09 -0.16 5.80
N ASN A 87 29.19 0.16 4.52
CA ASN A 87 30.27 0.96 3.95
C ASN A 87 29.90 2.44 3.76
N ASP A 88 28.77 2.89 4.31
CA ASP A 88 28.25 4.27 4.15
C ASP A 88 28.11 4.73 2.68
N THR A 89 27.88 3.80 1.74
CA THR A 89 27.68 4.10 0.32
C THR A 89 26.22 4.05 -0.12
N LEU A 90 25.30 3.63 0.77
CA LEU A 90 23.87 3.58 0.47
C LEU A 90 23.29 4.99 0.26
N VAL A 91 22.70 5.23 -0.90
CA VAL A 91 21.90 6.43 -1.16
C VAL A 91 20.43 6.09 -0.97
N TYR A 92 19.73 6.85 -0.12
CA TYR A 92 18.30 6.72 0.10
C TYR A 92 17.60 8.07 -0.12
N LYS A 93 16.56 8.09 -0.96
CA LYS A 93 15.79 9.32 -1.28
C LYS A 93 14.34 9.14 -0.87
N GLY A 94 13.75 10.15 -0.22
CA GLY A 94 12.43 10.08 0.42
C GLY A 94 12.52 9.63 1.88
N ASN A 95 11.38 9.51 2.58
CA ASN A 95 11.36 8.99 3.95
C ASN A 95 11.20 7.46 3.96
N SER A 96 11.46 6.81 5.09
CA SER A 96 11.27 5.36 5.24
C SER A 96 10.25 5.02 6.33
N MET A 97 9.29 5.90 6.60
CA MET A 97 8.41 5.77 7.76
C MET A 97 6.93 5.94 7.46
N TRP A 98 6.55 6.79 6.52
CA TRP A 98 5.16 7.06 6.19
C TRP A 98 4.94 7.18 4.68
N GLY A 99 3.73 6.84 4.25
CA GLY A 99 3.26 7.15 2.90
C GLY A 99 2.51 8.49 2.86
N SER A 100 2.53 9.13 1.70
CA SER A 100 1.66 10.26 1.37
C SER A 100 0.81 9.88 0.15
N GLY A 101 -0.46 10.26 0.14
CA GLY A 101 -1.35 10.02 -1.02
C GLY A 101 -0.96 10.84 -2.26
N THR A 102 -0.21 11.92 -2.07
CA THR A 102 0.29 12.81 -3.13
C THR A 102 1.81 12.86 -3.07
N ARG A 103 2.46 13.02 -4.22
CA ARG A 103 3.93 13.22 -4.29
C ARG A 103 4.36 14.68 -4.04
N VAL A 104 3.39 15.56 -3.86
CA VAL A 104 3.61 17.01 -3.71
C VAL A 104 2.94 17.45 -2.40
N PHE A 105 3.70 18.18 -1.58
CA PHE A 105 3.22 18.84 -0.38
C PHE A 105 2.15 19.86 -0.72
N ALA A 106 1.03 19.78 0.02
CA ALA A 106 -0.10 20.69 -0.05
C ALA A 106 -0.45 21.12 -1.50
N PRO A 107 -0.84 20.18 -2.39
CA PRO A 107 -1.02 20.48 -3.82
C PRO A 107 -2.16 21.48 -4.07
N MET A 108 -3.03 21.69 -3.08
CA MET A 108 -4.12 22.67 -3.10
C MET A 108 -3.62 24.11 -2.94
N ILE A 109 -2.40 24.30 -2.42
CA ILE A 109 -1.75 25.60 -2.24
C ILE A 109 -0.97 25.91 -3.52
N LYS A 110 -1.35 26.98 -4.22
CA LYS A 110 -0.70 27.37 -5.48
C LYS A 110 0.52 28.26 -5.28
N ASN A 111 0.57 28.98 -4.16
CA ASN A 111 1.68 29.89 -3.84
C ASN A 111 2.85 29.09 -3.24
N GLU A 112 3.97 29.05 -3.95
CA GLU A 112 5.16 28.32 -3.50
C GLU A 112 5.80 28.95 -2.25
N ASN A 113 5.71 30.27 -2.09
CA ASN A 113 6.16 30.97 -0.89
C ASN A 113 5.26 30.65 0.32
N GLU A 114 3.96 30.40 0.12
CA GLU A 114 3.11 29.92 1.22
C GLU A 114 3.54 28.51 1.65
N LYS A 115 3.88 27.62 0.70
CA LYS A 115 4.34 26.27 1.02
C LYS A 115 5.67 26.27 1.78
N ILE A 116 6.66 27.04 1.33
CA ILE A 116 7.97 27.07 1.98
C ILE A 116 7.86 27.59 3.42
N GLU A 117 7.02 28.60 3.68
CA GLU A 117 6.80 29.11 5.03
C GLU A 117 6.10 28.09 5.93
N LEU A 118 5.11 27.34 5.40
CA LEU A 118 4.48 26.25 6.14
C LEU A 118 5.47 25.13 6.49
N ILE A 119 6.34 24.76 5.54
CA ILE A 119 7.40 23.77 5.78
C ILE A 119 8.36 24.28 6.85
N ARG A 120 8.87 25.50 6.71
CA ARG A 120 9.82 26.11 7.67
C ARG A 120 9.23 26.21 9.07
N THR A 121 7.99 26.67 9.19
CA THR A 121 7.28 26.72 10.48
C THR A 121 7.21 25.33 11.13
N ALA A 122 6.92 24.28 10.36
CA ALA A 122 6.90 22.91 10.88
C ALA A 122 8.29 22.45 11.34
N LEU A 123 9.35 22.80 10.59
CA LEU A 123 10.72 22.45 10.93
C LEU A 123 11.24 23.22 12.15
N ASP A 124 10.90 24.51 12.30
CA ASP A 124 11.23 25.32 13.47
C ASP A 124 10.63 24.72 14.75
N ILE A 125 9.37 24.28 14.70
CA ILE A 125 8.73 23.56 15.81
C ILE A 125 9.46 22.24 16.08
N LEU A 126 9.80 21.50 15.02
CA LEU A 126 10.43 20.18 15.12
C LEU A 126 11.82 20.24 15.77
N THR A 127 12.61 21.27 15.45
CA THR A 127 13.98 21.47 15.94
C THR A 127 14.05 22.22 17.28
N SER A 128 13.00 22.96 17.65
CA SER A 128 12.94 23.70 18.91
C SER A 128 13.14 22.80 20.15
N GLU A 129 13.97 23.24 21.09
CA GLU A 129 14.16 22.59 22.39
C GLU A 129 13.06 22.92 23.40
N GLU A 130 12.20 23.91 23.09
CA GLU A 130 11.14 24.38 24.00
C GLU A 130 9.93 23.44 24.07
N TYR A 131 9.76 22.57 23.06
CA TYR A 131 8.62 21.68 22.94
C TYR A 131 8.99 20.23 23.26
N THR A 132 8.13 19.57 24.04
CA THR A 132 8.11 18.11 24.15
C THR A 132 7.75 17.47 22.80
N PRO A 133 8.11 16.19 22.56
CA PRO A 133 7.70 15.49 21.34
C PRO A 133 6.19 15.54 21.07
N GLU A 134 5.36 15.42 22.11
CA GLU A 134 3.91 15.52 22.04
C GLU A 134 3.44 16.91 21.58
N GLU A 135 4.02 17.98 22.14
CA GLU A 135 3.72 19.36 21.73
C GLU A 135 4.15 19.61 20.29
N LYS A 136 5.31 19.09 19.87
CA LYS A 136 5.77 19.16 18.47
C LYS A 136 4.75 18.54 17.52
N ALA A 137 4.28 17.33 17.83
CA ALA A 137 3.32 16.63 16.98
C ALA A 137 2.00 17.39 16.87
N LYS A 138 1.50 17.89 18.01
CA LYS A 138 0.27 18.70 18.06
C LYS A 138 0.42 19.99 17.26
N ASN A 139 1.48 20.76 17.51
CA ASN A 139 1.68 22.06 16.88
C ASN A 139 1.93 21.93 15.36
N ILE A 140 2.68 20.91 14.92
CA ILE A 140 2.88 20.62 13.49
C ILE A 140 1.56 20.22 12.83
N GLN A 141 0.71 19.44 13.50
CA GLN A 141 -0.57 19.01 12.93
C GLN A 141 -1.54 20.17 12.65
N GLU A 142 -1.44 21.28 13.38
CA GLU A 142 -2.24 22.49 13.12
C GLU A 142 -1.80 23.24 11.86
N ILE A 143 -0.63 22.92 11.30
CA ILE A 143 -0.12 23.53 10.07
C ILE A 143 -0.82 22.92 8.86
N LYS A 144 -1.42 23.78 8.04
CA LYS A 144 -2.09 23.38 6.80
C LYS A 144 -1.18 22.51 5.93
N GLY A 145 -1.66 21.31 5.62
CA GLY A 145 -0.93 20.31 4.82
C GLY A 145 -0.29 19.19 5.65
N PHE A 146 -0.12 19.37 6.96
CA PHE A 146 0.44 18.35 7.85
C PHE A 146 -0.67 17.58 8.58
N GLY A 147 -1.09 16.45 8.01
CA GLY A 147 -2.01 15.54 8.70
C GLY A 147 -1.33 14.76 9.83
N PRO A 148 -2.11 14.08 10.70
CA PRO A 148 -1.59 13.33 11.86
C PRO A 148 -0.46 12.36 11.52
N ASN A 149 -0.59 11.62 10.43
CA ASN A 149 0.43 10.67 9.95
C ASN A 149 1.79 11.33 9.69
N ILE A 150 1.79 12.51 9.04
CA ILE A 150 3.02 13.21 8.69
C ILE A 150 3.60 13.91 9.92
N ALA A 151 2.77 14.62 10.69
CA ALA A 151 3.20 15.35 11.87
C ALA A 151 3.87 14.41 12.89
N THR A 152 3.21 13.32 13.23
CA THR A 152 3.76 12.32 14.16
C THR A 152 4.95 11.54 13.58
N GLY A 153 4.98 11.31 12.26
CA GLY A 153 6.10 10.68 11.58
C GLY A 153 7.37 11.54 11.64
N LEU A 154 7.25 12.84 11.39
CA LEU A 154 8.36 13.80 11.53
C LEU A 154 8.92 13.82 12.95
N VAL A 155 8.03 13.85 13.95
CA VAL A 155 8.46 13.82 15.36
C VAL A 155 9.16 12.50 15.69
N MET A 156 8.65 11.35 15.24
CA MET A 156 9.32 10.05 15.44
C MET A 156 10.71 10.02 14.78
N VAL A 157 10.90 10.69 13.63
CA VAL A 157 12.23 10.80 12.99
C VAL A 157 13.22 11.54 13.88
N PHE A 158 12.81 12.62 14.56
CA PHE A 158 13.68 13.40 15.46
C PHE A 158 13.81 12.79 16.85
N HIS A 159 12.77 12.10 17.33
CA HIS A 159 12.65 11.58 18.68
C HIS A 159 12.35 10.08 18.67
N PRO A 160 13.14 9.23 17.97
CA PRO A 160 12.81 7.83 17.76
C PRO A 160 12.71 7.04 19.06
N ARG A 161 13.32 7.52 20.16
CA ARG A 161 13.25 6.86 21.47
C ARG A 161 12.11 7.33 22.36
N ALA A 162 11.43 8.42 21.99
CA ALA A 162 10.45 9.08 22.86
C ALA A 162 9.05 9.18 22.25
N PHE A 163 8.90 9.06 20.93
CA PHE A 163 7.60 9.30 20.29
C PHE A 163 7.28 8.34 19.15
N MET A 164 6.05 7.81 19.13
CA MET A 164 5.56 6.90 18.09
C MET A 164 4.72 7.63 17.05
N ILE A 165 4.86 7.24 15.77
CA ILE A 165 3.96 7.68 14.70
C ILE A 165 2.50 7.23 14.96
N PHE A 166 1.53 8.09 14.64
CA PHE A 166 0.10 7.83 14.74
C PHE A 166 -0.55 7.76 13.34
N ASN A 167 -0.37 6.61 12.69
CA ASN A 167 -0.87 6.29 11.36
C ASN A 167 -1.93 5.18 11.38
N GLU A 168 -2.53 4.83 10.25
CA GLU A 168 -3.58 3.80 10.23
C GLU A 168 -3.09 2.42 10.70
N LYS A 169 -1.84 2.04 10.43
CA LYS A 169 -1.30 0.73 10.82
C LYS A 169 -1.01 0.62 12.31
N SER A 170 -0.43 1.65 12.90
CA SER A 170 -0.22 1.74 14.35
C SER A 170 -1.55 1.86 15.11
N LYS A 171 -2.55 2.57 14.58
CA LYS A 171 -3.92 2.56 15.13
C LYS A 171 -4.57 1.18 15.04
N GLU A 172 -4.40 0.48 13.92
CA GLU A 172 -4.89 -0.88 13.74
C GLU A 172 -4.25 -1.83 14.76
N ALA A 173 -2.94 -1.75 14.94
CA ALA A 173 -2.23 -2.49 15.99
C ALA A 173 -2.80 -2.18 17.38
N TYR A 174 -2.98 -0.89 17.70
CA TYR A 174 -3.57 -0.47 18.96
C TYR A 174 -4.97 -1.08 19.19
N ARG A 175 -5.86 -1.02 18.18
CA ARG A 175 -7.20 -1.61 18.25
C ARG A 175 -7.15 -3.13 18.47
N LEU A 176 -6.25 -3.85 17.78
CA LEU A 176 -6.09 -5.30 17.96
C LEU A 176 -5.61 -5.66 19.38
N LEU A 177 -4.82 -4.78 20.01
CA LEU A 177 -4.27 -5.01 21.34
C LEU A 177 -5.21 -4.59 22.48
N LYS A 178 -5.92 -3.46 22.32
CA LYS A 178 -6.78 -2.87 23.35
C LYS A 178 -8.28 -3.14 23.16
N GLN A 179 -8.69 -3.54 21.96
CA GLN A 179 -10.11 -3.67 21.55
C GLN A 179 -10.90 -2.37 21.60
N GLU A 180 -10.23 -1.21 21.68
CA GLU A 180 -10.84 0.10 21.82
C GLU A 180 -10.12 1.15 20.98
N ALA A 181 -10.82 2.24 20.64
CA ALA A 181 -10.23 3.42 20.05
C ALA A 181 -9.71 4.33 21.17
N GLY A 182 -8.40 4.55 21.23
CA GLY A 182 -7.79 5.49 22.18
C GLY A 182 -7.64 6.88 21.59
N ASN A 183 -7.48 7.88 22.46
CA ASN A 183 -6.99 9.19 22.05
C ASN A 183 -5.46 9.18 21.84
N GLY A 184 -4.89 10.27 21.33
CA GLY A 184 -3.46 10.35 21.01
C GLY A 184 -2.54 10.19 22.23
N GLU A 185 -2.95 10.68 23.40
CA GLU A 185 -2.15 10.59 24.63
C GLU A 185 -2.15 9.16 25.19
N GLU A 186 -3.34 8.54 25.29
CA GLU A 186 -3.49 7.13 25.69
C GLU A 186 -2.71 6.20 24.76
N PHE A 187 -2.72 6.50 23.46
CA PHE A 187 -1.94 5.78 22.47
C PHE A 187 -0.43 5.87 22.76
N GLN A 188 0.13 7.07 22.97
CA GLN A 188 1.58 7.23 23.24
C GLN A 188 2.00 6.54 24.54
N GLN A 189 1.22 6.72 25.63
CA GLN A 189 1.49 6.06 26.91
C GLN A 189 1.51 4.54 26.78
N TYR A 190 0.53 3.99 26.05
CA TYR A 190 0.47 2.55 25.82
C TYR A 190 1.64 2.05 24.96
N MET A 191 1.99 2.76 23.89
CA MET A 191 3.11 2.37 23.03
C MET A 191 4.45 2.43 23.76
N GLN A 192 4.64 3.41 24.67
CA GLN A 192 5.81 3.46 25.53
C GLN A 192 5.92 2.22 26.43
N GLN A 193 4.81 1.81 27.06
CA GLN A 193 4.78 0.59 27.87
C GLN A 193 5.05 -0.64 27.01
N LEU A 194 4.42 -0.74 25.84
CA LEU A 194 4.58 -1.86 24.92
C LEU A 194 6.02 -2.00 24.43
N LYS A 195 6.68 -0.87 24.10
CA LYS A 195 8.10 -0.82 23.74
C LYS A 195 8.97 -1.44 24.82
N ALA A 196 8.69 -1.11 26.09
CA ALA A 196 9.42 -1.65 27.24
C ALA A 196 9.14 -3.14 27.44
N ASP A 197 7.88 -3.57 27.34
CA ASP A 197 7.45 -4.96 27.54
C ASP A 197 8.01 -5.93 26.50
N LEU A 198 8.28 -5.43 25.30
CA LEU A 198 8.88 -6.15 24.16
C LEU A 198 10.38 -5.89 23.99
N HIS A 199 11.00 -5.13 24.90
CA HIS A 199 12.42 -4.79 24.83
C HIS A 199 12.85 -4.26 23.45
N MET A 200 12.03 -3.39 22.86
CA MET A 200 12.34 -2.73 21.59
C MET A 200 13.22 -1.50 21.87
N GLU A 201 14.24 -1.31 21.04
CA GLU A 201 15.24 -0.26 21.22
C GLU A 201 14.61 1.14 21.09
N ASP A 202 13.83 1.33 20.02
CA ASP A 202 13.21 2.60 19.64
C ASP A 202 11.81 2.38 19.02
N PHE A 203 11.12 3.47 18.72
CA PHE A 203 9.82 3.48 18.08
C PHE A 203 9.90 3.20 16.58
N LEU A 204 11.08 3.30 15.95
CA LEU A 204 11.27 2.84 14.56
C LEU A 204 11.16 1.31 14.48
N GLU A 205 11.74 0.61 15.46
CA GLU A 205 11.62 -0.84 15.64
C GLU A 205 10.19 -1.22 16.02
N LEU A 206 9.60 -0.58 17.04
CA LEU A 206 8.24 -0.90 17.46
C LEU A 206 7.21 -0.68 16.33
N ASP A 207 7.29 0.44 15.62
CA ASP A 207 6.39 0.72 14.49
C ASP A 207 6.53 -0.33 13.38
N TYR A 208 7.76 -0.71 13.01
CA TYR A 208 7.95 -1.73 11.97
C TYR A 208 7.48 -3.11 12.43
N PHE A 209 7.78 -3.48 13.67
CA PHE A 209 7.30 -4.70 14.29
C PHE A 209 5.77 -4.75 14.27
N LEU A 210 5.09 -3.71 14.74
CA LEU A 210 3.62 -3.65 14.73
C LEU A 210 3.06 -3.66 13.31
N TYR A 211 3.73 -3.04 12.34
CA TYR A 211 3.34 -3.13 10.94
C TYR A 211 3.33 -4.59 10.44
N THR A 212 4.42 -5.34 10.67
CA THR A 212 4.50 -6.76 10.27
C THR A 212 3.52 -7.64 11.04
N TRP A 213 3.30 -7.34 12.33
CA TRP A 213 2.34 -8.04 13.16
C TRP A 213 0.92 -7.81 12.67
N VAL A 214 0.55 -6.56 12.37
CA VAL A 214 -0.74 -6.22 11.78
C VAL A 214 -0.90 -6.89 10.42
N GLN A 215 0.11 -6.93 9.56
CA GLN A 215 -0.01 -7.65 8.29
C GLN A 215 -0.29 -9.15 8.45
N THR A 216 0.27 -9.77 9.49
CA THR A 216 0.08 -11.20 9.78
C THR A 216 -1.18 -11.50 10.58
N ASN A 217 -1.70 -10.52 11.35
CA ASN A 217 -2.82 -10.67 12.29
C ASN A 217 -4.02 -9.78 11.98
N SER A 218 -4.00 -9.00 10.89
CA SER A 218 -5.18 -8.28 10.43
C SER A 218 -6.18 -9.33 9.94
N ASP A 219 -7.04 -9.73 10.88
CA ASP A 219 -8.11 -10.74 10.77
C ASP A 219 -9.28 -10.29 9.88
N ALA A 220 -8.99 -9.74 8.70
CA ALA A 220 -9.78 -10.18 7.57
C ALA A 220 -8.94 -11.23 6.85
N ALA A 221 -8.79 -12.41 7.50
CA ALA A 221 -8.69 -13.63 6.72
C ALA A 221 -9.83 -13.54 5.73
N LEU A 222 -9.47 -13.33 4.46
CA LEU A 222 -10.46 -13.18 3.42
C LEU A 222 -11.36 -14.42 3.50
N ALA A 223 -12.68 -14.21 3.59
CA ALA A 223 -13.56 -15.37 3.58
C ALA A 223 -13.36 -16.11 2.26
N PHE A 224 -13.43 -17.43 2.27
CA PHE A 224 -13.53 -18.21 1.03
C PHE A 224 -14.67 -17.62 0.16
N PRO A 225 -14.46 -17.40 -1.16
CA PRO A 225 -13.30 -17.81 -1.97
C PRO A 225 -12.15 -16.79 -2.02
N PHE A 226 -12.30 -15.61 -1.42
CA PHE A 226 -11.33 -14.52 -1.55
C PHE A 226 -9.96 -14.84 -0.93
N SER A 227 -9.89 -15.71 0.09
CA SER A 227 -8.61 -16.20 0.62
C SER A 227 -7.81 -17.08 -0.35
N GLU A 228 -8.47 -17.69 -1.34
CA GLU A 228 -7.75 -18.48 -2.37
C GLU A 228 -7.31 -17.60 -3.54
N THR A 229 -8.04 -16.51 -3.78
CA THR A 229 -7.77 -15.60 -4.89
C THR A 229 -6.75 -14.52 -4.52
N PHE A 230 -6.81 -14.00 -3.30
CA PHE A 230 -6.00 -12.86 -2.89
C PHE A 230 -5.14 -13.20 -1.68
N SER A 231 -3.94 -12.65 -1.66
CA SER A 231 -2.93 -12.88 -0.62
C SER A 231 -3.31 -12.23 0.70
N ASN A 232 -4.08 -11.14 0.65
CA ASN A 232 -4.56 -10.39 1.82
C ASN A 232 -5.72 -9.46 1.46
N LYS A 233 -6.39 -8.93 2.49
CA LYS A 233 -7.52 -8.00 2.34
C LYS A 233 -7.20 -6.76 1.51
N SER A 234 -5.99 -6.20 1.62
CA SER A 234 -5.61 -4.99 0.88
C SER A 234 -5.55 -5.24 -0.63
N GLU A 235 -5.09 -6.41 -1.05
CA GLU A 235 -5.11 -6.82 -2.46
C GLU A 235 -6.55 -6.98 -2.97
N ALA A 236 -7.42 -7.58 -2.15
CA ALA A 236 -8.84 -7.70 -2.49
C ALA A 236 -9.52 -6.32 -2.61
N GLU A 237 -9.30 -5.42 -1.65
CA GLU A 237 -9.84 -4.05 -1.67
C GLU A 237 -9.38 -3.29 -2.91
N TRP A 238 -8.10 -3.35 -3.26
CA TRP A 238 -7.58 -2.75 -4.49
C TRP A 238 -8.30 -3.27 -5.74
N ALA A 239 -8.52 -4.59 -5.82
CA ALA A 239 -9.21 -5.19 -6.96
C ALA A 239 -10.67 -4.71 -7.07
N PHE A 240 -11.36 -4.54 -5.94
CA PHE A 240 -12.72 -3.99 -5.91
C PHE A 240 -12.78 -2.50 -6.25
N ASP A 241 -11.83 -1.71 -5.78
CA ASP A 241 -11.72 -0.28 -6.12
C ASP A 241 -11.47 -0.10 -7.62
N PHE A 242 -10.61 -0.94 -8.22
CA PHE A 242 -10.41 -0.95 -9.66
C PHE A 242 -11.71 -1.21 -10.44
N VAL A 243 -12.51 -2.20 -10.00
CA VAL A 243 -13.81 -2.50 -10.63
C VAL A 243 -14.77 -1.31 -10.50
N ALA A 244 -14.83 -0.69 -9.32
CA ALA A 244 -15.68 0.48 -9.08
C ALA A 244 -15.30 1.65 -10.00
N ASP A 245 -14.00 1.92 -10.16
CA ASP A 245 -13.49 2.96 -11.08
C ASP A 245 -13.83 2.66 -12.54
N VAL A 246 -13.74 1.39 -12.96
CA VAL A 246 -14.12 0.98 -14.33
C VAL A 246 -15.62 1.17 -14.54
N PHE A 247 -16.47 0.75 -13.60
CA PHE A 247 -17.92 0.94 -13.68
C PHE A 247 -18.32 2.42 -13.76
N LYS A 248 -17.69 3.26 -12.94
CA LYS A 248 -17.89 4.71 -13.00
C LYS A 248 -17.55 5.27 -14.38
N LYS A 249 -16.46 4.82 -15.01
CA LYS A 249 -16.06 5.23 -16.37
C LYS A 249 -16.99 4.71 -17.45
N LEU A 250 -17.61 3.55 -17.24
CA LEU A 250 -18.60 2.96 -18.15
C LEU A 250 -20.02 3.53 -17.98
N GLY A 251 -20.19 4.51 -17.09
CA GLY A 251 -21.49 5.14 -16.85
C GLY A 251 -22.49 4.20 -16.16
N VAL A 252 -21.99 3.32 -15.29
CA VAL A 252 -22.81 2.47 -14.42
C VAL A 252 -23.12 3.25 -13.15
N GLU A 253 -24.40 3.54 -12.92
CA GLU A 253 -24.83 4.40 -11.81
C GLU A 253 -25.23 3.63 -10.54
N ASN A 254 -25.66 2.37 -10.70
CA ASN A 254 -26.13 1.53 -9.60
C ASN A 254 -25.99 0.03 -9.92
N GLN A 255 -26.27 -0.80 -8.92
CA GLN A 255 -26.15 -2.27 -8.99
C GLN A 255 -27.19 -2.95 -9.88
N ASP A 256 -28.28 -2.26 -10.23
CA ASP A 256 -29.40 -2.79 -11.02
C ASP A 256 -29.20 -2.55 -12.53
N ASP A 257 -28.05 -2.00 -12.94
CA ASP A 257 -27.68 -1.79 -14.33
C ASP A 257 -27.61 -3.14 -15.08
N GLU A 258 -28.52 -3.36 -16.02
CA GLU A 258 -28.65 -4.61 -16.77
C GLU A 258 -27.40 -4.98 -17.60
N ARG A 259 -26.48 -4.02 -17.81
CA ARG A 259 -25.20 -4.27 -18.47
C ARG A 259 -24.22 -4.99 -17.54
N LEU A 260 -24.42 -4.97 -16.22
CA LEU A 260 -23.57 -5.66 -15.27
C LEU A 260 -23.94 -7.13 -15.14
N ALA A 261 -22.93 -8.00 -15.13
CA ALA A 261 -23.11 -9.39 -14.74
C ALA A 261 -21.91 -9.91 -13.96
N ILE A 262 -22.17 -10.45 -12.76
CA ILE A 262 -21.19 -11.21 -11.99
C ILE A 262 -21.49 -12.70 -12.25
N THR A 263 -20.54 -13.40 -12.87
CA THR A 263 -20.72 -14.81 -13.23
C THR A 263 -19.65 -15.68 -12.60
N TYR A 264 -20.05 -16.89 -12.20
CA TYR A 264 -19.10 -17.94 -11.83
C TYR A 264 -18.84 -18.82 -13.04
N ARG A 265 -17.57 -19.16 -13.28
CA ARG A 265 -17.24 -20.18 -14.27
C ARG A 265 -17.69 -21.57 -13.81
N ARG A 266 -17.83 -22.47 -14.77
CA ARG A 266 -18.26 -23.86 -14.55
C ARG A 266 -17.27 -24.54 -13.60
N ASN A 267 -17.78 -25.11 -12.50
CA ASN A 267 -17.01 -25.70 -11.38
C ASN A 267 -16.45 -24.71 -10.36
N MET A 268 -16.93 -23.45 -10.35
CA MET A 268 -16.45 -22.41 -9.42
C MET A 268 -14.94 -22.14 -9.54
N ASP A 269 -14.36 -22.40 -10.72
CA ASP A 269 -12.92 -22.19 -11.00
C ASP A 269 -12.57 -20.73 -11.32
N GLY A 270 -13.53 -19.81 -11.18
CA GLY A 270 -13.29 -18.37 -11.24
C GLY A 270 -14.56 -17.53 -11.13
N LEU A 271 -14.39 -16.28 -10.67
CA LEU A 271 -15.40 -15.24 -10.59
C LEU A 271 -15.11 -14.18 -11.66
N HIS A 272 -16.06 -13.92 -12.55
CA HIS A 272 -15.95 -12.92 -13.61
C HIS A 272 -16.87 -11.74 -13.33
N VAL A 273 -16.31 -10.54 -13.39
CA VAL A 273 -17.04 -9.29 -13.44
C VAL A 273 -17.14 -8.88 -14.90
N ASN A 274 -18.36 -8.83 -15.42
CA ASN A 274 -18.66 -8.56 -16.82
C ASN A 274 -19.44 -7.26 -16.99
N PHE A 275 -19.21 -6.60 -18.12
CA PHE A 275 -20.03 -5.50 -18.63
C PHE A 275 -20.45 -5.80 -20.07
N CYS A 276 -21.77 -5.84 -20.33
CA CYS A 276 -22.36 -6.48 -21.50
C CYS A 276 -21.70 -7.85 -21.76
N ASN A 277 -20.98 -8.00 -22.87
CA ASN A 277 -20.35 -9.27 -23.26
C ASN A 277 -18.85 -9.32 -22.94
N TRP A 278 -18.32 -8.36 -22.17
CA TRP A 278 -16.89 -8.20 -21.95
C TRP A 278 -16.53 -8.50 -20.50
N ILE A 279 -15.51 -9.32 -20.29
CA ILE A 279 -14.93 -9.54 -18.95
C ILE A 279 -14.05 -8.33 -18.62
N ILE A 280 -14.37 -7.64 -17.52
CA ILE A 280 -13.57 -6.56 -16.96
C ILE A 280 -12.50 -7.13 -16.04
N LEU A 281 -12.91 -8.04 -15.14
CA LEU A 281 -12.03 -8.65 -14.15
C LEU A 281 -12.37 -10.13 -14.02
N GLY A 282 -11.36 -11.00 -14.11
CA GLY A 282 -11.46 -12.41 -13.79
C GLY A 282 -10.59 -12.75 -12.59
N LEU A 283 -11.20 -13.33 -11.57
CA LEU A 283 -10.56 -13.77 -10.33
C LEU A 283 -10.55 -15.30 -10.28
N TYR A 284 -9.38 -15.92 -10.13
CA TYR A 284 -9.24 -17.38 -10.16
C TYR A 284 -8.62 -17.91 -8.86
N PRO A 285 -8.99 -19.11 -8.38
CA PRO A 285 -8.43 -19.72 -7.16
C PRO A 285 -6.92 -19.99 -7.20
N SER A 286 -6.30 -19.93 -8.37
CA SER A 286 -4.83 -20.00 -8.53
C SER A 286 -4.11 -18.73 -8.08
N GLY A 287 -4.84 -17.70 -7.61
CA GLY A 287 -4.34 -16.34 -7.45
C GLY A 287 -4.15 -15.60 -8.77
N GLU A 288 -4.56 -16.18 -9.89
CA GLU A 288 -4.49 -15.51 -11.19
C GLU A 288 -5.58 -14.43 -11.26
N ILE A 289 -5.17 -13.20 -11.57
CA ILE A 289 -6.06 -12.08 -11.88
C ILE A 289 -5.95 -11.78 -13.38
N ARG A 290 -7.06 -11.87 -14.11
CA ARG A 290 -7.11 -11.52 -15.54
C ARG A 290 -7.86 -10.22 -15.75
N ILE A 291 -7.23 -9.32 -16.49
CA ILE A 291 -7.87 -8.10 -17.01
C ILE A 291 -7.78 -8.16 -18.53
N PRO A 292 -8.76 -8.78 -19.21
CA PRO A 292 -8.72 -9.03 -20.66
C PRO A 292 -8.52 -7.77 -21.50
N LEU A 293 -8.99 -6.62 -21.02
CA LEU A 293 -8.83 -5.32 -21.67
C LEU A 293 -7.35 -4.90 -21.85
N PHE A 294 -6.43 -5.47 -21.08
CA PHE A 294 -4.99 -5.20 -21.18
C PHE A 294 -4.19 -6.32 -21.86
N GLN A 295 -4.82 -7.45 -22.20
CA GLN A 295 -4.16 -8.54 -22.91
C GLN A 295 -4.11 -8.23 -24.40
N LYS A 296 -2.97 -8.49 -25.05
CA LYS A 296 -2.88 -8.31 -26.50
C LYS A 296 -3.75 -9.36 -27.18
N TYR A 297 -4.39 -9.01 -28.28
CA TYR A 297 -5.23 -9.92 -29.06
C TYR A 297 -4.51 -11.25 -29.41
N GLU A 298 -3.19 -11.17 -29.63
CA GLU A 298 -2.32 -12.32 -29.95
C GLU A 298 -2.22 -13.34 -28.81
N ASP A 299 -2.40 -12.92 -27.55
CA ASP A 299 -2.30 -13.78 -26.37
C ASP A 299 -3.51 -14.74 -26.23
N PHE A 300 -4.67 -14.35 -26.78
CA PHE A 300 -5.90 -15.17 -26.76
C PHE A 300 -5.84 -16.39 -27.69
N HIS A 301 -4.95 -16.35 -28.68
CA HIS A 301 -4.86 -17.36 -29.74
C HIS A 301 -3.58 -18.19 -29.69
N SER A 302 -2.82 -18.12 -28.59
CA SER A 302 -1.69 -19.01 -28.38
C SER A 302 -2.16 -20.47 -28.39
N PRO A 303 -1.57 -21.36 -29.22
CA PRO A 303 -2.03 -22.74 -29.40
C PRO A 303 -1.94 -23.60 -28.11
N ALA A 304 -1.34 -23.09 -27.03
CA ALA A 304 -1.25 -23.77 -25.75
C ALA A 304 -2.60 -23.99 -25.03
N THR A 305 -3.66 -23.25 -25.37
CA THR A 305 -4.99 -23.43 -24.75
C THR A 305 -5.89 -24.45 -25.47
N LYS A 306 -5.47 -24.99 -26.63
CA LYS A 306 -6.29 -25.96 -27.41
C LYS A 306 -6.29 -27.41 -26.87
N GLY A 307 -5.63 -27.67 -25.75
CA GLY A 307 -5.47 -29.04 -25.23
C GLY A 307 -6.62 -29.62 -24.39
N ARG A 308 -7.72 -28.91 -24.14
CA ARG A 308 -8.79 -29.42 -23.23
C ARG A 308 -10.21 -29.50 -23.78
N ASP A 309 -10.48 -28.99 -24.99
CA ASP A 309 -11.79 -29.11 -25.62
C ASP A 309 -11.73 -29.98 -26.88
N ALA A 310 -11.46 -31.27 -26.70
CA ALA A 310 -11.71 -32.29 -27.73
C ALA A 310 -13.00 -33.02 -27.38
N GLY A 311 -14.12 -32.51 -27.88
CA GLY A 311 -15.41 -33.14 -27.61
C GLY A 311 -16.63 -32.58 -28.31
N LEU A 312 -16.52 -31.78 -29.39
CA LEU A 312 -17.67 -31.47 -30.25
C LEU A 312 -17.25 -31.43 -31.72
N SER A 313 -17.76 -32.44 -32.44
CA SER A 313 -17.61 -32.71 -33.87
C SER A 313 -17.99 -31.51 -34.75
N THR A 314 -17.04 -31.04 -35.54
CA THR A 314 -17.26 -30.15 -36.68
C THR A 314 -17.62 -30.95 -37.94
N SER A 315 -18.90 -30.98 -38.30
CA SER A 315 -19.31 -31.23 -39.69
C SER A 315 -19.79 -29.91 -40.27
N GLY A 316 -18.96 -29.30 -41.11
CA GLY A 316 -19.25 -28.03 -41.78
C GLY A 316 -20.26 -28.16 -42.92
N ARG A 317 -20.96 -27.06 -43.19
CA ARG A 317 -21.46 -26.68 -44.53
C ARG A 317 -21.43 -25.16 -44.70
N PRO A 318 -21.26 -24.66 -45.94
CA PRO A 318 -20.94 -23.27 -46.23
C PRO A 318 -22.18 -22.37 -46.27
N PHE A 319 -21.96 -21.07 -46.12
CA PHE A 319 -22.95 -20.00 -46.27
C PHE A 319 -23.63 -20.00 -47.65
N PRO A 320 -24.97 -19.92 -47.71
CA PRO A 320 -25.67 -19.35 -48.84
C PRO A 320 -26.40 -18.05 -48.46
N GLY A 321 -26.42 -17.12 -49.42
CA GLY A 321 -27.09 -15.83 -49.30
C GLY A 321 -28.62 -15.92 -49.29
N VAL A 322 -29.21 -14.82 -48.80
CA VAL A 322 -30.54 -14.25 -49.11
C VAL A 322 -31.77 -15.19 -48.99
N LEU A 323 -32.34 -15.17 -47.77
CA LEU A 323 -33.77 -15.11 -47.33
C LEU A 323 -34.84 -16.03 -47.97
N PRO A 324 -35.75 -16.60 -47.14
CA PRO A 324 -36.97 -15.84 -46.83
C PRO A 324 -37.41 -15.84 -45.35
N LYS A 325 -38.27 -14.86 -45.06
CA LYS A 325 -38.94 -14.48 -43.81
C LYS A 325 -39.39 -15.64 -42.90
N GLY A 326 -39.10 -15.51 -41.61
CA GLY A 326 -39.80 -16.22 -40.54
C GLY A 326 -39.02 -16.29 -39.24
N GLU A 327 -39.68 -15.98 -38.14
CA GLU A 327 -39.27 -16.18 -36.74
C GLU A 327 -38.27 -15.21 -36.11
N LYS A 328 -38.84 -14.31 -35.29
CA LYS A 328 -38.13 -13.51 -34.28
C LYS A 328 -37.52 -14.44 -33.22
N LYS A 329 -36.19 -14.45 -33.10
CA LYS A 329 -35.52 -14.69 -31.81
C LYS A 329 -34.92 -13.37 -31.34
N THR A 330 -35.38 -12.91 -30.19
CA THR A 330 -34.93 -11.72 -29.48
C THR A 330 -33.49 -11.89 -29.03
N GLY A 331 -32.53 -11.31 -29.76
CA GLY A 331 -31.22 -10.98 -29.21
C GLY A 331 -31.34 -9.71 -28.38
N ARG A 332 -30.90 -9.74 -27.12
CA ARG A 332 -30.64 -8.52 -26.35
C ARG A 332 -29.43 -7.84 -26.97
N MET A 333 -29.65 -6.80 -27.77
CA MET A 333 -28.64 -5.81 -28.09
C MET A 333 -28.52 -4.88 -26.88
N CYS A 334 -27.30 -4.62 -26.39
CA CYS A 334 -27.04 -3.43 -25.59
C CYS A 334 -27.40 -2.21 -26.49
N PRO A 335 -28.15 -1.21 -26.00
CA PRO A 335 -28.47 -0.03 -26.79
C PRO A 335 -27.20 0.75 -27.13
N ASP A 336 -27.08 1.15 -28.39
CA ASP A 336 -26.00 2.00 -28.88
C ASP A 336 -26.12 3.41 -28.25
N HIS A 337 -25.01 3.91 -27.71
CA HIS A 337 -24.82 5.30 -27.29
C HIS A 337 -23.64 5.92 -28.03
#